data_AF-Q019N0-F1
#
_entry.id   AF-Q019N0-F1
#
_cell.length_a   1.000
_cell.length_b   1.000
_cell.length_c   1.000
_cell.angle_alpha   90.00
_cell.angle_beta   90.00
_cell.angle_gamma   90.00
#
_symmetry.space_group_name_H-M   'P 1'
#
loop_
_entity.id
_entity.type
_entity.pdbx_description
1 polymer ?
#
loop_
_entity_poly.entity_id
_entity_poly.type
_entity_poly.pdbx_seq_one_letter_code
_entity_poly.pdbx_strand_id
1 'polypeptide(L)'
;MRARASAGAHTRPSVSTRRRTRQRARSSCTGVDFADDDRKAYGEWGADGLRQCSSTQAAMAGEWEDACRDAWWRRGVRSETKLARLIILGSRHRRDVVGEVFRDANAIDAMCETLERLVPGVSPGAVFHKCPEAGVVMVDALRAQRQLVMVRTALAAMTTLDMARVIDGAPQLLVVGDLSGVERALESLAEALGVSPDDARLRETIESSPDALFLTREEISIAAEDLLALNDSLHHPTLADFVAAHAEALVFPHMRCSLKHTLELRRGR
;
A
#
# COMPACT_ATOMS: atom_id res chain seq x y z
N MET A 1 67.53 -9.70 35.31
CA MET A 1 66.71 -8.47 35.24
C MET A 1 65.26 -8.92 35.04
N ARG A 2 64.38 -8.93 36.05
CA ARG A 2 63.48 -7.82 36.50
C ARG A 2 62.81 -7.09 35.33
N ALA A 3 61.52 -6.74 35.27
CA ALA A 3 60.24 -7.09 35.89
C ALA A 3 59.18 -6.12 35.29
N ARG A 4 57.90 -6.56 35.26
CA ARG A 4 56.64 -5.77 35.32
C ARG A 4 56.07 -5.02 34.08
N ALA A 5 54.99 -5.61 33.55
CA ALA A 5 53.58 -5.16 33.51
C ALA A 5 53.21 -3.65 33.36
N SER A 6 52.38 -3.35 32.35
CA SER A 6 51.15 -2.51 32.39
C SER A 6 50.39 -2.74 31.05
N ALA A 7 49.22 -3.38 31.00
CA ALA A 7 47.86 -2.88 31.31
C ALA A 7 47.34 -1.77 30.38
N GLY A 8 46.31 -2.11 29.58
CA GLY A 8 45.20 -1.21 29.26
C GLY A 8 45.19 -0.56 27.88
N ALA A 9 44.32 -1.06 26.99
CA ALA A 9 43.20 -0.28 26.43
C ALA A 9 42.57 -1.03 25.25
N HIS A 10 41.49 -1.76 25.54
CA HIS A 10 40.53 -2.19 24.52
C HIS A 10 39.75 -0.96 24.04
N THR A 11 40.13 -0.40 22.90
CA THR A 11 39.32 0.59 22.19
C THR A 11 38.16 -0.12 21.48
N ARG A 12 36.99 -0.10 22.14
CA ARG A 12 35.69 -0.39 21.54
C ARG A 12 35.34 0.70 20.52
N PRO A 13 35.02 0.37 19.26
CA PRO A 13 34.27 1.27 18.41
C PRO A 13 32.81 1.29 18.88
N SER A 14 32.30 2.51 19.01
CA SER A 14 31.01 2.92 19.54
C SER A 14 29.80 2.21 18.93
N VAL A 15 28.96 1.66 19.82
CA VAL A 15 27.57 1.30 19.57
C VAL A 15 26.76 2.58 19.44
N SER A 16 26.63 3.11 18.23
CA SER A 16 25.50 3.96 17.84
C SER A 16 25.46 4.01 16.32
N THR A 17 24.28 4.07 15.71
CA THR A 17 24.04 4.13 14.24
C THR A 17 23.81 2.79 13.51
N ARG A 18 23.39 1.73 14.20
CA ARG A 18 22.66 0.60 13.59
C ARG A 18 21.32 0.36 14.29
N ARG A 19 20.45 1.38 14.27
CA ARG A 19 19.05 1.26 14.69
C ARG A 19 18.15 2.27 13.97
N ARG A 20 18.30 2.33 12.66
CA ARG A 20 17.28 2.82 11.72
C ARG A 20 17.23 1.78 10.59
N THR A 21 16.07 1.61 9.97
CA THR A 21 15.75 0.69 8.85
C THR A 21 15.48 -0.80 9.14
N ARG A 22 14.75 -1.11 10.21
CA ARG A 22 13.97 -2.37 10.28
C ARG A 22 12.55 -2.12 10.79
N GLN A 23 11.77 -1.37 10.03
CA GLN A 23 10.31 -1.33 10.17
C GLN A 23 9.63 -0.84 8.87
N ARG A 24 10.18 -1.27 7.72
CA ARG A 24 9.52 -1.29 6.41
C ARG A 24 9.44 -2.76 5.99
N ALA A 25 8.63 -3.53 6.67
CA ALA A 25 8.43 -4.94 6.34
C ALA A 25 7.16 -5.41 7.04
N ARG A 26 6.01 -5.04 6.47
CA ARG A 26 4.73 -5.76 6.54
C ARG A 26 3.68 -5.00 5.73
N SER A 27 3.93 -4.99 4.43
CA SER A 27 2.92 -5.00 3.35
C SER A 27 3.72 -5.13 2.07
N SER A 28 4.16 -6.35 1.79
CA SER A 28 4.61 -6.73 0.46
C SER A 28 3.74 -7.90 0.05
N CYS A 29 2.66 -7.57 -0.64
CA CYS A 29 2.07 -8.51 -1.58
C CYS A 29 3.24 -8.92 -2.52
N THR A 30 3.72 -10.15 -2.32
CA THR A 30 4.54 -10.94 -3.26
C THR A 30 5.83 -10.33 -3.82
N GLY A 31 6.96 -10.61 -3.15
CA GLY A 31 8.22 -11.07 -3.77
C GLY A 31 9.00 -10.17 -4.74
N VAL A 32 8.55 -8.97 -5.09
CA VAL A 32 9.24 -8.08 -6.02
C VAL A 32 10.03 -7.01 -5.25
N ASP A 33 11.35 -7.08 -5.31
CA ASP A 33 12.24 -6.03 -4.77
C ASP A 33 12.42 -4.93 -5.81
N PHE A 34 11.53 -3.95 -5.79
CA PHE A 34 11.56 -2.79 -6.69
C PHE A 34 12.92 -2.06 -6.64
N ALA A 35 13.66 -2.08 -5.53
CA ALA A 35 14.96 -1.42 -5.47
C ALA A 35 16.04 -2.20 -6.23
N ASP A 36 15.93 -3.54 -6.28
CA ASP A 36 16.82 -4.39 -7.08
C ASP A 36 16.46 -4.33 -8.57
N ASP A 37 15.16 -4.29 -8.90
CA ASP A 37 14.68 -4.12 -10.28
C ASP A 37 14.98 -2.71 -10.83
N ASP A 38 14.79 -1.65 -10.04
CA ASP A 38 15.16 -0.27 -10.40
C ASP A 38 16.64 -0.19 -10.77
N ARG A 39 17.50 -0.79 -9.94
CA ARG A 39 18.95 -0.85 -10.17
C ARG A 39 19.32 -1.67 -11.40
N LYS A 40 18.64 -2.80 -11.64
CA LYS A 40 18.88 -3.66 -12.82
C LYS A 40 18.37 -3.03 -14.12
N ALA A 41 17.24 -2.33 -14.08
CA ALA A 41 16.58 -1.75 -15.24
C ALA A 41 17.12 -0.36 -15.59
N TYR A 42 17.39 0.49 -14.59
CA TYR A 42 17.75 1.91 -14.78
C TYR A 42 19.04 2.34 -14.08
N GLY A 43 19.75 1.43 -13.38
CA GLY A 43 21.00 1.73 -12.70
C GLY A 43 20.79 2.48 -11.38
N GLU A 44 21.85 3.11 -10.88
CA GLU A 44 21.77 3.87 -9.64
C GLU A 44 21.02 5.20 -9.86
N TRP A 45 20.05 5.46 -9.00
CA TRP A 45 19.40 6.75 -8.91
C TRP A 45 20.28 7.69 -8.08
N GLY A 46 20.47 8.92 -8.55
CA GLY A 46 21.17 9.95 -7.78
C GLY A 46 20.42 10.27 -6.48
N ALA A 47 21.13 10.80 -5.48
CA ALA A 47 20.53 11.23 -4.21
C ALA A 47 19.47 12.33 -4.37
N ASP A 48 19.44 12.99 -5.54
CA ASP A 48 18.48 13.99 -5.98
C ASP A 48 17.22 13.38 -6.64
N GLY A 49 17.15 12.06 -6.79
CA GLY A 49 16.03 11.37 -7.45
C GLY A 49 16.06 11.47 -8.97
N LEU A 50 17.17 11.94 -9.56
CA LEU A 50 17.37 11.98 -11.01
C LEU A 50 18.15 10.75 -11.47
N ARG A 51 17.80 10.27 -12.67
CA ARG A 51 18.42 9.09 -13.28
C ARG A 51 19.87 9.39 -13.67
N GLN A 52 20.82 8.59 -13.20
CA GLN A 52 22.20 8.63 -13.68
C GLN A 52 22.36 7.62 -14.84
N CYS A 53 22.18 8.09 -16.08
CA CYS A 53 22.24 7.22 -17.25
C CYS A 53 23.68 6.77 -17.54
N SER A 54 23.93 5.46 -17.55
CA SER A 54 25.11 4.91 -18.23
C SER A 54 24.81 4.73 -19.72
N SER A 55 25.85 4.78 -20.57
CA SER A 55 25.73 4.64 -22.04
C SER A 55 25.06 3.33 -22.49
N THR A 56 25.16 2.28 -21.67
CA THR A 56 24.49 0.98 -21.88
C THR A 56 22.97 1.03 -21.69
N GLN A 57 22.46 1.99 -20.92
CA GLN A 57 21.02 2.17 -20.66
C GLN A 57 20.31 3.00 -21.72
N ALA A 58 21.01 3.92 -22.38
CA ALA A 58 20.48 4.66 -23.52
C ALA A 58 20.13 3.72 -24.69
N ALA A 59 20.82 2.58 -24.81
CA ALA A 59 20.53 1.54 -25.79
C ALA A 59 19.37 0.59 -25.40
N MET A 60 18.81 0.72 -24.19
CA MET A 60 17.74 -0.15 -23.67
C MET A 60 16.33 0.45 -23.80
N ALA A 61 16.23 1.76 -24.02
CA ALA A 61 14.98 2.46 -24.31
C ALA A 61 14.54 2.11 -25.74
N GLY A 62 13.86 0.97 -25.88
CA GLY A 62 13.26 0.56 -27.15
C GLY A 62 11.91 1.23 -27.37
N GLU A 63 11.40 1.17 -28.60
CA GLU A 63 10.08 1.70 -29.02
C GLU A 63 8.92 1.32 -28.08
N TRP A 64 9.05 0.21 -27.35
CA TRP A 64 8.07 -0.22 -26.34
C TRP A 64 7.95 0.76 -25.15
N GLU A 65 9.05 1.38 -24.70
CA GLU A 65 9.03 2.28 -23.54
C GLU A 65 8.21 3.53 -23.86
N ASP A 66 8.43 4.13 -25.03
CA ASP A 66 7.73 5.34 -25.46
C ASP A 66 6.23 5.05 -25.66
N ALA A 67 5.90 3.94 -26.32
CA ALA A 67 4.51 3.52 -26.47
C ALA A 67 3.80 3.28 -25.13
N CYS A 68 4.47 2.63 -24.16
CA CYS A 68 3.92 2.42 -22.82
C CYS A 68 3.82 3.71 -22.03
N ARG A 69 4.78 4.64 -22.17
CA ARG A 69 4.72 5.97 -21.54
C ARG A 69 3.50 6.74 -22.04
N ASP A 70 3.29 6.75 -23.35
CA ASP A 70 2.13 7.40 -23.97
C ASP A 70 0.80 6.77 -23.52
N ALA A 71 0.75 5.43 -23.38
CA ALA A 71 -0.42 4.75 -22.83
C ALA A 71 -0.73 5.21 -21.39
N TRP A 72 0.25 5.18 -20.48
CA TRP A 72 0.06 5.65 -19.11
C TRP A 72 -0.27 7.14 -19.03
N TRP A 73 0.30 7.95 -19.91
CA TRP A 73 -0.03 9.37 -19.99
C TRP A 73 -1.47 9.58 -20.45
N ARG A 74 -1.96 8.85 -21.45
CA ARG A 74 -3.38 8.91 -21.85
C ARG A 74 -4.32 8.54 -20.70
N ARG A 75 -3.89 7.65 -19.79
CA ARG A 75 -4.61 7.25 -18.57
C ARG A 75 -4.41 8.15 -17.35
N GLY A 76 -3.89 9.37 -17.55
CA GLY A 76 -3.84 10.38 -16.50
C GLY A 76 -2.66 10.26 -15.51
N VAL A 77 -1.68 9.38 -15.77
CA VAL A 77 -0.43 9.38 -14.99
C VAL A 77 0.40 10.60 -15.40
N ARG A 78 0.53 11.57 -14.50
CA ARG A 78 1.23 12.86 -14.74
C ARG A 78 2.53 13.02 -13.96
N SER A 79 2.75 12.20 -12.93
CA SER A 79 3.98 12.25 -12.15
C SER A 79 5.07 11.46 -12.86
N GLU A 80 6.17 12.10 -13.20
CA GLU A 80 7.35 11.44 -13.80
C GLU A 80 7.87 10.28 -12.95
N THR A 81 7.90 10.44 -11.62
CA THR A 81 8.31 9.36 -10.71
C THR A 81 7.34 8.17 -10.78
N LYS A 82 6.03 8.43 -10.83
CA LYS A 82 5.02 7.37 -10.91
C LYS A 82 5.06 6.67 -12.27
N LEU A 83 5.22 7.45 -13.34
CA LEU A 83 5.37 6.97 -14.70
C LEU A 83 6.61 6.08 -14.81
N ALA A 84 7.77 6.58 -14.36
CA ALA A 84 9.01 5.81 -14.34
C ALA A 84 8.78 4.46 -13.65
N ARG A 85 8.25 4.45 -12.42
CA ARG A 85 7.94 3.22 -11.65
C ARG A 85 7.04 2.24 -12.39
N LEU A 86 6.02 2.72 -13.09
CA LEU A 86 5.14 1.86 -13.89
C LEU A 86 5.88 1.27 -15.11
N ILE A 87 6.74 2.04 -15.79
CA ILE A 87 7.56 1.54 -16.90
C ILE A 87 8.57 0.48 -16.41
N ILE A 88 9.10 0.61 -15.18
CA ILE A 88 10.03 -0.38 -14.61
C ILE A 88 9.42 -1.77 -14.55
N LEU A 89 8.11 -1.85 -14.28
CA LEU A 89 7.38 -3.11 -14.25
C LEU A 89 7.47 -3.84 -15.61
N GLY A 90 7.53 -3.12 -16.73
CA GLY A 90 7.70 -3.68 -18.07
C GLY A 90 9.15 -4.02 -18.46
N SER A 91 10.13 -3.80 -17.56
CA SER A 91 11.56 -4.03 -17.85
C SER A 91 11.81 -5.41 -18.47
N ARG A 92 12.68 -5.48 -19.48
CA ARG A 92 13.08 -6.74 -20.14
C ARG A 92 13.71 -7.78 -19.20
N HIS A 93 14.17 -7.35 -18.03
CA HIS A 93 14.73 -8.23 -17.01
C HIS A 93 13.64 -8.97 -16.22
N ARG A 94 12.41 -8.44 -16.22
CA ARG A 94 11.24 -9.07 -15.63
C ARG A 94 10.59 -9.98 -16.66
N ARG A 95 10.59 -11.29 -16.38
CA ARG A 95 10.14 -12.37 -17.29
C ARG A 95 8.87 -13.08 -16.80
N ASP A 96 8.21 -12.52 -15.79
CA ASP A 96 6.90 -13.00 -15.35
C ASP A 96 5.78 -12.34 -16.19
N VAL A 97 4.55 -12.81 -15.99
CA VAL A 97 3.36 -12.31 -16.72
C VAL A 97 3.13 -10.82 -16.45
N VAL A 98 3.48 -10.32 -15.26
CA VAL A 98 3.40 -8.88 -14.96
C VAL A 98 4.35 -8.10 -15.88
N GLY A 99 5.59 -8.56 -16.02
CA GLY A 99 6.55 -7.92 -16.94
C GLY A 99 6.09 -7.91 -18.39
N GLU A 100 5.41 -8.96 -18.84
CA GLU A 100 4.84 -9.03 -20.19
C GLU A 100 3.68 -8.03 -20.37
N VAL A 101 2.73 -7.98 -19.44
CA VAL A 101 1.57 -7.06 -19.49
C VAL A 101 2.03 -5.60 -19.47
N PHE A 102 2.98 -5.25 -18.61
CA PHE A 102 3.43 -3.86 -18.45
C PHE A 102 4.43 -3.39 -19.54
N ARG A 103 4.84 -4.29 -20.45
CA ARG A 103 5.65 -3.97 -21.64
C ARG A 103 4.81 -3.77 -22.90
N ASP A 104 3.51 -4.08 -22.84
CA ASP A 104 2.59 -3.96 -23.97
C ASP A 104 1.60 -2.79 -23.75
N ALA A 105 1.71 -1.77 -24.60
CA ALA A 105 0.85 -0.60 -24.56
C ALA A 105 -0.65 -0.94 -24.73
N ASN A 106 -0.97 -1.96 -25.53
CA ASN A 106 -2.36 -2.39 -25.72
C ASN A 106 -2.90 -3.10 -24.47
N ALA A 107 -2.06 -3.90 -23.82
CA ALA A 107 -2.43 -4.54 -22.55
C ALA A 107 -2.65 -3.50 -21.45
N ILE A 108 -1.80 -2.46 -21.39
CA ILE A 108 -1.97 -1.31 -20.49
C ILE A 108 -3.32 -0.62 -20.72
N ASP A 109 -3.64 -0.31 -21.97
CA ASP A 109 -4.92 0.30 -22.32
C ASP A 109 -6.10 -0.60 -21.92
N ALA A 110 -6.06 -1.89 -22.26
CA ALA A 110 -7.12 -2.85 -21.94
C ALA A 110 -7.35 -3.02 -20.43
N MET A 111 -6.29 -3.12 -19.63
CA MET A 111 -6.42 -3.26 -18.17
C MET A 111 -6.94 -1.97 -17.51
N CYS A 112 -6.53 -0.80 -18.01
CA CYS A 112 -7.05 0.47 -17.50
C CYS A 112 -8.53 0.65 -17.85
N GLU A 113 -8.92 0.41 -19.10
CA GLU A 113 -10.33 0.49 -19.54
C GLU A 113 -11.22 -0.47 -18.76
N THR A 114 -10.76 -1.69 -18.55
CA THR A 114 -11.50 -2.69 -17.79
C THR A 114 -11.73 -2.22 -16.35
N LEU A 115 -10.69 -1.71 -15.69
CA LEU A 115 -10.76 -1.24 -14.32
C LEU A 115 -11.68 -0.01 -14.20
N GLU A 116 -11.51 1.00 -15.06
CA GLU A 116 -12.33 2.23 -15.09
C GLU A 116 -13.80 1.93 -15.36
N ARG A 117 -14.08 0.96 -16.24
CA ARG A 117 -15.45 0.53 -16.55
C ARG A 117 -16.10 -0.22 -15.39
N LEU A 118 -15.36 -1.07 -14.69
CA LEU A 118 -15.90 -1.88 -13.58
C LEU A 118 -15.99 -1.11 -12.26
N VAL A 119 -15.09 -0.15 -12.06
CA VAL A 119 -15.00 0.68 -10.85
C VAL A 119 -14.87 2.16 -11.26
N PRO A 120 -15.99 2.84 -11.56
CA PRO A 120 -15.96 4.25 -11.95
C PRO A 120 -15.33 5.12 -10.86
N GLY A 121 -14.40 6.00 -11.24
CA GLY A 121 -13.71 6.93 -10.32
C GLY A 121 -12.38 6.43 -9.76
N VAL A 122 -12.01 5.18 -10.02
CA VAL A 122 -10.72 4.59 -9.62
C VAL A 122 -9.55 5.23 -10.37
N SER A 123 -8.34 5.18 -9.80
CA SER A 123 -7.09 5.61 -10.45
C SER A 123 -6.24 4.40 -10.85
N PRO A 124 -6.31 3.90 -12.11
CA PRO A 124 -5.56 2.71 -12.53
C PRO A 124 -4.06 2.82 -12.28
N GLY A 125 -3.47 3.98 -12.58
CA GLY A 125 -2.05 4.20 -12.32
C GLY A 125 -1.68 4.14 -10.83
N ALA A 126 -2.59 4.47 -9.91
CA ALA A 126 -2.37 4.30 -8.48
C ALA A 126 -2.49 2.83 -8.06
N VAL A 127 -3.56 2.16 -8.52
CA VAL A 127 -3.84 0.75 -8.26
C VAL A 127 -2.68 -0.12 -8.72
N PHE A 128 -2.29 -0.02 -9.99
CA PHE A 128 -1.26 -0.89 -10.59
C PHE A 128 0.16 -0.56 -10.13
N HIS A 129 0.41 0.67 -9.70
CA HIS A 129 1.67 1.00 -9.02
C HIS A 129 1.76 0.32 -7.65
N LYS A 130 0.65 0.24 -6.89
CA LYS A 130 0.60 -0.39 -5.57
C LYS A 130 0.54 -1.92 -5.65
N CYS A 131 -0.23 -2.47 -6.57
CA CYS A 131 -0.39 -3.91 -6.79
C CYS A 131 -0.35 -4.21 -8.30
N PRO A 132 0.85 -4.45 -8.87
CA PRO A 132 1.02 -4.78 -10.29
C PRO A 132 0.26 -6.05 -10.73
N GLU A 133 0.11 -7.02 -9.83
CA GLU A 133 -0.60 -8.28 -10.08
C GLU A 133 -2.08 -8.05 -10.42
N ALA A 134 -2.68 -6.96 -9.95
CA ALA A 134 -4.03 -6.58 -10.33
C ALA A 134 -4.13 -6.32 -11.84
N GLY A 135 -3.06 -5.85 -12.50
CA GLY A 135 -3.03 -5.67 -13.96
C GLY A 135 -3.25 -6.98 -14.72
N VAL A 136 -2.70 -8.09 -14.21
CA VAL A 136 -2.88 -9.43 -14.79
C VAL A 136 -4.33 -9.93 -14.63
N VAL A 137 -5.04 -9.47 -13.61
CA VAL A 137 -6.47 -9.77 -13.45
C VAL A 137 -7.30 -8.87 -14.37
N MET A 138 -6.95 -7.58 -14.46
CA MET A 138 -7.71 -6.58 -15.21
C MET A 138 -7.55 -6.66 -16.73
N VAL A 139 -6.48 -7.29 -17.24
CA VAL A 139 -6.34 -7.53 -18.69
C VAL A 139 -7.37 -8.54 -19.22
N ASP A 140 -7.88 -9.43 -18.37
CA ASP A 140 -8.97 -10.36 -18.70
C ASP A 140 -10.29 -9.85 -18.11
N ALA A 141 -11.15 -9.29 -18.96
CA ALA A 141 -12.41 -8.69 -18.55
C ALA A 141 -13.35 -9.66 -17.80
N LEU A 142 -13.35 -10.95 -18.14
CA LEU A 142 -14.18 -11.94 -17.47
C LEU A 142 -13.64 -12.25 -16.08
N ARG A 143 -12.32 -12.41 -15.97
CA ARG A 143 -11.65 -12.63 -14.68
C ARG A 143 -11.82 -11.42 -13.76
N ALA A 144 -11.64 -10.20 -14.30
CA ALA A 144 -11.86 -8.95 -13.59
C ALA A 144 -13.29 -8.83 -13.07
N GLN A 145 -14.30 -9.13 -13.89
CA GLN A 145 -15.70 -9.08 -13.48
C GLN A 145 -16.00 -10.08 -12.36
N ARG A 146 -15.51 -11.32 -12.46
CA ARG A 146 -15.70 -12.33 -11.40
C ARG A 146 -15.09 -11.89 -10.09
N GLN A 147 -13.86 -11.38 -10.13
CA GLN A 147 -13.19 -10.88 -8.93
C GLN A 147 -13.96 -9.74 -8.28
N LEU A 148 -14.41 -8.76 -9.07
CA LEU A 148 -15.20 -7.63 -8.56
C LEU A 148 -16.53 -8.06 -7.94
N VAL A 149 -17.18 -9.08 -8.52
CA VAL A 149 -18.37 -9.67 -7.91
C VAL A 149 -18.04 -10.27 -6.54
N MET A 150 -16.94 -11.02 -6.43
CA MET A 150 -16.51 -11.59 -5.15
C MET A 150 -16.24 -10.50 -4.11
N VAL A 151 -15.53 -9.42 -4.48
CA VAL A 151 -15.27 -8.28 -3.57
C VAL A 151 -16.58 -7.63 -3.11
N ARG A 152 -17.52 -7.40 -4.03
CA ARG A 152 -18.83 -6.82 -3.68
C ARG A 152 -19.65 -7.73 -2.78
N THR A 153 -19.59 -9.04 -2.97
CA THR A 153 -20.26 -10.01 -2.11
C THR A 153 -19.67 -10.00 -0.70
N ALA A 154 -18.34 -9.99 -0.59
CA ALA A 154 -17.66 -9.93 0.71
C ALA A 154 -17.97 -8.65 1.51
N LEU A 155 -18.30 -7.56 0.81
CA LEU A 155 -18.63 -6.26 1.39
C LEU A 155 -20.13 -5.95 1.30
N ALA A 156 -20.99 -6.96 1.09
CA ALA A 156 -22.41 -6.76 0.79
C ALA A 156 -23.21 -6.08 1.91
N ALA A 157 -22.72 -6.13 3.15
CA ALA A 157 -23.30 -5.40 4.28
C ALA A 157 -23.29 -3.88 4.05
N MET A 158 -22.33 -3.35 3.28
CA MET A 158 -22.16 -1.91 3.04
C MET A 158 -22.77 -1.48 1.70
N THR A 159 -24.10 -1.31 1.67
CA THR A 159 -24.87 -1.08 0.44
C THR A 159 -24.49 0.18 -0.36
N THR A 160 -23.92 1.21 0.28
CA THR A 160 -23.54 2.48 -0.37
C THR A 160 -22.02 2.72 -0.36
N LEU A 161 -21.22 1.66 -0.31
CA LEU A 161 -19.77 1.75 -0.24
C LEU A 161 -19.17 2.34 -1.53
N ASP A 162 -18.29 3.33 -1.38
CA ASP A 162 -17.48 3.84 -2.48
C ASP A 162 -16.37 2.83 -2.85
N MET A 163 -16.68 1.96 -3.81
CA MET A 163 -15.75 0.95 -4.31
C MET A 163 -14.48 1.55 -4.92
N ALA A 164 -14.51 2.77 -5.46
CA ALA A 164 -13.32 3.38 -6.05
C ALA A 164 -12.28 3.69 -4.97
N ARG A 165 -12.72 4.31 -3.87
CA ARG A 165 -11.85 4.58 -2.70
C ARG A 165 -11.28 3.30 -2.11
N VAL A 166 -12.12 2.28 -1.96
CA VAL A 166 -11.72 0.99 -1.41
C VAL A 166 -10.65 0.31 -2.28
N ILE A 167 -10.86 0.27 -3.60
CA ILE A 167 -9.90 -0.35 -4.53
C ILE A 167 -8.62 0.49 -4.69
N ASP A 168 -8.71 1.83 -4.69
CA ASP A 168 -7.53 2.70 -4.73
C ASP A 168 -6.67 2.55 -3.47
N GLY A 169 -7.31 2.39 -2.31
CA GLY A 169 -6.64 2.18 -1.02
C GLY A 169 -6.04 0.80 -0.89
N ALA A 170 -6.83 -0.25 -1.18
CA ALA A 170 -6.48 -1.65 -1.02
C ALA A 170 -6.65 -2.46 -2.32
N PRO A 171 -5.81 -2.23 -3.34
CA PRO A 171 -5.92 -2.91 -4.64
C PRO A 171 -5.65 -4.42 -4.55
N GLN A 172 -5.06 -4.91 -3.47
CA GLN A 172 -4.92 -6.33 -3.17
C GLN A 172 -6.27 -7.10 -3.17
N LEU A 173 -7.41 -6.42 -2.95
CA LEU A 173 -8.75 -7.01 -3.11
C LEU A 173 -8.99 -7.56 -4.53
N LEU A 174 -8.29 -7.03 -5.54
CA LEU A 174 -8.40 -7.46 -6.93
C LEU A 174 -7.61 -8.75 -7.25
N VAL A 175 -6.83 -9.27 -6.30
CA VAL A 175 -5.97 -10.44 -6.55
C VAL A 175 -6.16 -11.56 -5.53
N VAL A 176 -6.71 -11.26 -4.36
CA VAL A 176 -6.97 -12.26 -3.32
C VAL A 176 -8.05 -13.24 -3.78
N GLY A 177 -7.72 -14.53 -3.77
CA GLY A 177 -8.62 -15.59 -4.22
C GLY A 177 -9.70 -15.99 -3.20
N ASP A 178 -9.45 -15.80 -1.90
CA ASP A 178 -10.41 -16.08 -0.82
C ASP A 178 -10.64 -14.81 0.01
N LEU A 179 -11.88 -14.31 0.00
CA LEU A 179 -12.29 -13.11 0.70
C LEU A 179 -12.95 -13.39 2.06
N SER A 180 -12.98 -14.65 2.52
CA SER A 180 -13.51 -14.98 3.85
C SER A 180 -12.78 -14.25 4.99
N GLY A 181 -11.49 -13.95 4.80
CA GLY A 181 -10.72 -13.11 5.73
C GLY A 181 -11.23 -11.67 5.79
N VAL A 182 -11.65 -11.10 4.66
CA VAL A 182 -12.19 -9.74 4.56
C VAL A 182 -13.54 -9.65 5.26
N GLU A 183 -14.42 -10.64 5.05
CA GLU A 183 -15.72 -10.73 5.73
C GLU A 183 -15.54 -10.79 7.25
N ARG A 184 -14.66 -11.68 7.74
CA ARG A 184 -14.37 -11.81 9.18
C ARG A 184 -13.74 -10.54 9.77
N ALA A 185 -12.86 -9.87 9.03
CA ALA A 185 -12.26 -8.62 9.47
C ALA A 185 -13.34 -7.53 9.61
N LEU A 186 -14.26 -7.44 8.65
CA LEU A 186 -15.39 -6.51 8.72
C LEU A 186 -16.30 -6.78 9.93
N GLU A 187 -16.66 -8.04 10.17
CA GLU A 187 -17.43 -8.44 11.35
C GLU A 187 -16.71 -8.11 12.65
N SER A 188 -15.40 -8.39 12.72
CA SER A 188 -14.57 -8.12 13.89
C SER A 188 -14.44 -6.61 14.15
N LEU A 189 -14.35 -5.80 13.09
CA LEU A 189 -14.34 -4.34 13.19
C LEU A 189 -15.67 -3.80 13.71
N ALA A 190 -16.79 -4.30 13.17
CA ALA A 190 -18.12 -3.92 13.63
C ALA A 190 -18.31 -4.24 15.12
N GLU A 191 -17.90 -5.45 15.54
CA GLU A 191 -17.92 -5.88 16.95
C GLU A 191 -17.06 -4.98 17.83
N ALA A 192 -15.80 -4.74 17.45
CA ALA A 192 -14.86 -3.94 18.24
C ALA A 192 -15.29 -2.47 18.38
N LEU A 193 -15.96 -1.92 17.37
CA LEU A 193 -16.48 -0.55 17.40
C LEU A 193 -17.89 -0.47 18.03
N GLY A 194 -18.53 -1.60 18.33
CA GLY A 194 -19.86 -1.67 18.92
C GLY A 194 -20.97 -1.17 17.98
N VAL A 195 -20.82 -1.41 16.67
CA VAL A 195 -21.75 -0.96 15.62
C VAL A 195 -22.21 -2.10 14.73
N SER A 196 -23.25 -1.87 13.94
CA SER A 196 -23.71 -2.82 12.92
C SER A 196 -22.76 -2.86 11.71
N PRO A 197 -22.62 -3.98 10.98
CA PRO A 197 -21.80 -4.03 9.76
C PRO A 197 -22.20 -3.05 8.64
N ASP A 198 -23.42 -2.52 8.65
CA ASP A 198 -23.94 -1.53 7.71
C ASP A 198 -23.84 -0.07 8.23
N ASP A 199 -23.22 0.14 9.40
CA ASP A 199 -23.10 1.45 10.03
C ASP A 199 -22.28 2.42 9.17
N ALA A 200 -22.78 3.66 9.05
CA ALA A 200 -22.17 4.70 8.25
C ALA A 200 -20.72 5.06 8.68
N ARG A 201 -20.40 4.95 9.97
CA ARG A 201 -19.08 5.27 10.52
C ARG A 201 -18.07 4.17 10.24
N LEU A 202 -18.52 2.91 10.29
CA LEU A 202 -17.70 1.78 9.87
C LEU A 202 -17.44 1.87 8.37
N ARG A 203 -18.45 2.20 7.56
CA ARG A 203 -18.28 2.46 6.12
C ARG A 203 -17.24 3.55 5.86
N GLU A 204 -17.37 4.71 6.51
CA GLU A 204 -16.40 5.81 6.38
C GLU A 204 -14.97 5.37 6.76
N THR A 205 -14.84 4.56 7.81
CA THR A 205 -13.55 3.98 8.24
C THR A 205 -12.95 3.11 7.15
N ILE A 206 -13.75 2.22 6.53
CA ILE A 206 -13.30 1.34 5.45
C ILE A 206 -12.96 2.15 4.20
N GLU A 207 -13.76 3.14 3.81
CA GLU A 207 -13.48 3.98 2.64
C GLU A 207 -12.20 4.82 2.81
N SER A 208 -11.96 5.32 4.02
CA SER A 208 -10.78 6.14 4.35
C SER A 208 -9.52 5.30 4.55
N SER A 209 -9.64 4.09 5.12
CA SER A 209 -8.50 3.21 5.37
C SER A 209 -8.84 1.74 5.05
N PRO A 210 -8.96 1.37 3.76
CA PRO A 210 -9.39 0.04 3.33
C PRO A 210 -8.48 -1.11 3.78
N ASP A 211 -7.22 -0.81 4.11
CA ASP A 211 -6.28 -1.78 4.67
C ASP A 211 -6.76 -2.39 6.00
N ALA A 212 -7.73 -1.77 6.67
CA ALA A 212 -8.39 -2.33 7.86
C ALA A 212 -9.05 -3.69 7.59
N LEU A 213 -9.47 -3.96 6.36
CA LEU A 213 -10.05 -5.23 5.92
C LEU A 213 -9.07 -6.41 5.93
N PHE A 214 -7.77 -6.15 6.15
CA PHE A 214 -6.72 -7.16 6.18
C PHE A 214 -6.16 -7.39 7.58
N LEU A 215 -6.70 -6.73 8.59
CA LEU A 215 -6.30 -6.92 9.98
C LEU A 215 -6.88 -8.22 10.54
N THR A 216 -6.14 -8.89 11.42
CA THR A 216 -6.69 -10.00 12.19
C THR A 216 -7.58 -9.50 13.33
N ARG A 217 -8.42 -10.38 13.89
CA ARG A 217 -9.24 -10.05 15.05
C ARG A 217 -8.39 -9.53 16.22
N GLU A 218 -7.24 -10.15 16.47
CA GLU A 218 -6.32 -9.73 17.53
C GLU A 218 -5.74 -8.33 17.27
N GLU A 219 -5.34 -8.04 16.02
CA GLU A 219 -4.83 -6.72 15.64
C GLU A 219 -5.91 -5.63 15.80
N ILE A 220 -7.15 -5.96 15.43
CA ILE A 220 -8.33 -5.09 15.60
C ILE A 220 -8.58 -4.82 17.08
N SER A 221 -8.61 -5.86 17.92
CA SER A 221 -8.85 -5.70 19.37
C SER A 221 -7.79 -4.80 20.01
N ILE A 222 -6.51 -5.04 19.73
CA ILE A 222 -5.41 -4.21 20.25
C ILE A 222 -5.57 -2.75 19.79
N ALA A 223 -5.86 -2.54 18.51
CA ALA A 223 -6.05 -1.20 17.98
C ALA A 223 -7.27 -0.49 18.60
N ALA A 224 -8.37 -1.20 18.79
CA ALA A 224 -9.59 -0.68 19.39
C ALA A 224 -9.39 -0.29 20.85
N GLU A 225 -8.68 -1.11 21.64
CA GLU A 225 -8.33 -0.80 23.03
C GLU A 225 -7.45 0.46 23.12
N ASP A 226 -6.41 0.54 22.29
CA ASP A 226 -5.54 1.73 22.22
C ASP A 226 -6.35 2.99 21.87
N LEU A 227 -7.24 2.89 20.87
CA LEU A 227 -8.04 4.02 20.38
C LEU A 227 -9.14 4.41 21.36
N LEU A 228 -9.69 3.47 22.12
CA LEU A 228 -10.65 3.75 23.20
C LEU A 228 -10.02 4.60 24.29
N ALA A 229 -8.81 4.24 24.73
CA ALA A 229 -8.08 5.05 25.72
C ALA A 229 -7.77 6.47 25.22
N LEU A 230 -7.56 6.64 23.92
CA LEU A 230 -7.40 7.97 23.29
C LEU A 230 -8.75 8.71 23.13
N ASN A 231 -9.83 8.00 22.84
CA ASN A 231 -11.16 8.60 22.73
C ASN A 231 -11.64 9.14 24.08
N ASP A 232 -11.45 8.38 25.17
CA ASP A 232 -11.78 8.81 26.53
C ASP A 232 -11.09 10.13 26.91
N SER A 233 -9.98 10.44 26.23
CA SER A 233 -9.22 11.66 26.40
C SER A 233 -9.71 12.85 25.58
N LEU A 234 -10.47 12.61 24.51
CA LEU A 234 -10.97 13.60 23.54
C LEU A 234 -12.49 13.77 23.57
N HIS A 235 -13.20 12.85 24.21
CA HIS A 235 -14.65 12.86 24.41
C HIS A 235 -15.48 12.85 23.12
N HIS A 236 -15.12 12.05 22.11
CA HIS A 236 -16.09 11.79 21.02
C HIS A 236 -17.26 10.96 21.56
N PRO A 237 -18.47 11.06 20.96
CA PRO A 237 -19.66 10.39 21.48
C PRO A 237 -19.52 8.87 21.56
N THR A 238 -18.85 8.25 20.59
CA THR A 238 -18.56 6.82 20.57
C THR A 238 -17.16 6.54 20.02
N LEU A 239 -16.64 5.34 20.27
CA LEU A 239 -15.40 4.88 19.66
C LEU A 239 -15.50 4.88 18.12
N ALA A 240 -16.65 4.49 17.56
CA ALA A 240 -16.88 4.50 16.12
C ALA A 240 -16.74 5.90 15.51
N ASP A 241 -17.23 6.95 16.18
CA ASP A 241 -17.07 8.34 15.72
C ASP A 241 -15.61 8.78 15.72
N PHE A 242 -14.87 8.39 16.76
CA PHE A 242 -13.45 8.68 16.87
C PHE A 242 -12.64 7.97 15.79
N VAL A 243 -12.90 6.68 15.57
CA VAL A 243 -12.19 5.88 14.55
C VAL A 243 -12.52 6.36 13.14
N ALA A 244 -13.78 6.72 12.85
CA ALA A 244 -14.13 7.29 11.54
C ALA A 244 -13.34 8.58 11.24
N ALA A 245 -13.08 9.43 12.25
CA ALA A 245 -12.27 10.64 12.08
C ALA A 245 -10.76 10.36 11.97
N HIS A 246 -10.30 9.19 12.40
CA HIS A 246 -8.89 8.83 12.52
C HIS A 246 -8.59 7.41 11.99
N ALA A 247 -9.22 7.02 10.88
CA ALA A 247 -9.23 5.65 10.37
C ALA A 247 -7.82 5.07 10.16
N GLU A 248 -6.85 5.88 9.72
CA GLU A 248 -5.44 5.45 9.56
C GLU A 248 -4.82 4.96 10.87
N ALA A 249 -5.25 5.47 12.02
CA ALA A 249 -4.75 5.05 13.32
C ALA A 249 -5.24 3.65 13.72
N LEU A 250 -6.33 3.16 13.12
CA LEU A 250 -6.76 1.77 13.28
C LEU A 250 -5.72 0.81 12.66
N VAL A 251 -5.23 1.15 11.47
CA VAL A 251 -4.33 0.28 10.70
C VAL A 251 -2.86 0.48 11.10
N PHE A 252 -2.45 1.71 11.37
CA PHE A 252 -1.04 2.06 11.51
C PHE A 252 -0.67 2.40 12.97
N PRO A 253 0.10 1.55 13.66
CA PRO A 253 0.49 1.79 15.06
C PRO A 253 1.23 3.12 15.28
N HIS A 254 2.03 3.55 14.31
CA HIS A 254 2.76 4.82 14.42
C HIS A 254 1.84 6.05 14.38
N MET A 255 0.68 5.94 13.71
CA MET A 255 -0.34 6.99 13.73
C MET A 255 -1.02 7.07 15.09
N ARG A 256 -1.28 5.93 15.76
CA ARG A 256 -1.75 5.91 17.17
C ARG A 256 -0.75 6.60 18.10
N CYS A 257 0.53 6.28 17.99
CA CYS A 257 1.59 6.93 18.77
C CYS A 257 1.63 8.45 18.54
N SER A 258 1.48 8.88 17.27
CA SER A 258 1.50 10.29 16.90
C SER A 258 0.28 11.05 17.45
N LEU A 259 -0.91 10.43 17.41
CA LEU A 259 -2.12 10.96 18.03
C LEU A 259 -1.95 11.11 19.54
N LYS A 260 -1.49 10.05 20.22
CA LYS A 260 -1.21 10.07 21.66
C LYS A 260 -0.29 11.23 22.04
N HIS A 261 0.83 11.37 21.33
CA HIS A 261 1.79 12.46 21.59
C HIS A 261 1.16 13.84 21.37
N THR A 262 0.35 14.00 20.32
CA THR A 262 -0.36 15.26 20.05
C THR A 262 -1.33 15.62 21.17
N LEU A 263 -1.99 14.62 21.78
CA LEU A 263 -2.89 14.83 22.91
C LEU A 263 -2.17 15.18 24.21
N GLU A 264 -1.04 14.53 24.48
CA GLU A 264 -0.18 14.86 25.62
C GLU A 264 0.31 16.32 25.54
N LEU A 265 0.74 16.77 24.36
CA LEU A 265 1.16 18.17 24.14
C LEU A 265 0.03 19.19 24.33
N ARG A 266 -1.22 18.83 24.03
CA ARG A 266 -2.38 19.71 24.24
C ARG A 266 -2.78 19.82 25.71
N ARG A 267 -2.56 18.77 26.50
CA ARG A 267 -2.85 18.74 27.94
C ARG A 267 -1.80 19.43 28.81
N GLY A 268 -0.56 19.52 28.32
CA GLY A 268 0.53 20.23 29.00
C GLY A 268 0.54 21.75 28.77
N ARG A 269 -0.48 22.30 28.12
CA ARG A 269 -0.72 23.75 27.92
C ARG A 269 -1.97 24.15 28.69
#